data_AF-A0A7X7QKK6-F1
#
_entry.id   AF-A0A7X7QKK6-F1
#
_cell.length_a   1.000
_cell.length_b   1.000
_cell.length_c   1.000
_cell.angle_alpha   90.00
_cell.angle_beta   90.00
_cell.angle_gamma   90.00
#
_symmetry.space_group_name_H-M   'P 1'
#
loop_
_entity.id
_entity.type
_entity.pdbx_description
1 polymer ?
#
loop_
_entity_poly.entity_id
_entity_poly.type
_entity_poly.pdbx_seq_one_letter_code
_entity_poly.pdbx_strand_id
1 'polypeptide(L)'
;MVTDELIAAAERGDLEALVQLDACGLLIGDGEDSPAYAERLRCLRRNIGRMDDELRRTGLFTVEGVGVQADSRIPEAVFAEARAETERLYDFQIDWVPGFFINPQYSLLFGGCAFYFYPDFFALFIIRRAFARRERWLIYGRRELLAHELCHVARIGLGSRVYEELFAYQTATSAFRRFTGSIFRSQAEAMALLGSTLALLAAQMVRTLAWPAVPVWPFWGLVVGVGLWLVVHLLRLQRRFDAALRAAEWLAPGRARAMLFRCTDDEIDALAGLDTPAAAQSWLASRGASSCRWRVIRVRFAGGPGAV
;
A
#
# COMPACT_ATOMS: atom_id res chain seq x y z
N MET A 1 18.02 -3.74 9.00
CA MET A 1 19.16 -3.53 8.07
C MET A 1 19.43 -4.82 7.29
N VAL A 2 19.26 -4.79 5.97
CA VAL A 2 19.34 -5.96 5.07
C VAL A 2 20.79 -6.15 4.62
N THR A 3 21.41 -7.28 4.93
CA THR A 3 22.81 -7.58 4.57
C THR A 3 22.92 -8.51 3.37
N ASP A 4 24.11 -8.60 2.78
CA ASP A 4 24.37 -9.50 1.64
C ASP A 4 24.31 -10.97 2.06
N GLU A 5 24.71 -11.30 3.29
CA GLU A 5 24.59 -12.64 3.85
C GLU A 5 23.12 -13.06 4.00
N LEU A 6 22.27 -12.14 4.47
CA LEU A 6 20.83 -12.38 4.64
C LEU A 6 20.16 -12.63 3.28
N ILE A 7 20.50 -11.82 2.26
CA ILE A 7 20.00 -12.03 0.89
C ILE A 7 20.50 -13.36 0.31
N ALA A 8 21.77 -13.69 0.51
CA ALA A 8 22.32 -14.96 0.03
C ALA A 8 21.68 -16.17 0.72
N ALA A 9 21.32 -16.07 2.00
CA ALA A 9 20.55 -17.10 2.71
C ALA A 9 19.13 -17.23 2.13
N ALA A 10 18.44 -16.12 1.91
CA ALA A 10 17.11 -16.09 1.30
C ALA A 10 17.10 -16.69 -0.12
N GLU A 11 18.13 -16.43 -0.92
CA GLU A 11 18.33 -17.01 -2.26
C GLU A 11 18.38 -18.55 -2.23
N ARG A 12 19.02 -19.12 -1.20
CA ARG A 12 19.08 -20.58 -0.97
C ARG A 12 17.77 -21.15 -0.39
N GLY A 13 16.76 -20.32 -0.16
CA GLY A 13 15.49 -20.72 0.42
C GLY A 13 15.53 -20.91 1.94
N ASP A 14 16.50 -20.31 2.63
CA ASP A 14 16.56 -20.31 4.09
C ASP A 14 15.31 -19.63 4.67
N LEU A 15 14.50 -20.39 5.40
CA LEU A 15 13.20 -19.93 5.87
C LEU A 15 13.30 -18.86 6.95
N GLU A 16 14.33 -18.91 7.79
CA GLU A 16 14.55 -17.89 8.83
C GLU A 16 14.93 -16.56 8.19
N ALA A 17 15.84 -16.59 7.19
CA ALA A 17 16.20 -15.41 6.43
C ALA A 17 15.00 -14.78 5.72
N LEU A 18 14.15 -15.61 5.09
CA LEU A 18 12.95 -15.14 4.41
C LEU A 18 11.93 -14.53 5.39
N VAL A 19 11.74 -15.14 6.57
CA VAL A 19 10.87 -14.61 7.63
C VAL A 19 11.39 -13.26 8.15
N GLN A 20 12.71 -13.14 8.36
CA GLN A 20 13.33 -11.90 8.79
C GLN A 20 13.14 -10.78 7.76
N LEU A 21 13.31 -11.08 6.47
CA LEU A 21 13.07 -10.09 5.41
C LEU A 21 11.60 -9.68 5.30
N ASP A 22 10.66 -10.61 5.46
CA ASP A 22 9.22 -10.30 5.52
C ASP A 22 8.90 -9.39 6.72
N ALA A 23 9.57 -9.57 7.86
CA ALA A 23 9.46 -8.67 9.02
C ALA A 23 10.00 -7.27 8.73
N CYS A 24 10.98 -7.14 7.83
CA CYS A 24 11.48 -5.86 7.33
C CYS A 24 10.59 -5.20 6.27
N GLY A 25 9.38 -5.73 6.02
CA GLY A 25 8.46 -5.24 4.99
C GLY A 25 8.93 -5.55 3.56
N LEU A 26 9.91 -6.44 3.38
CA LEU A 26 10.32 -6.93 2.07
C LEU A 26 9.53 -8.19 1.75
N LEU A 27 8.24 -8.02 1.42
CA LEU A 27 7.38 -9.16 1.12
C LEU A 27 7.84 -9.85 -0.17
N ILE A 28 7.74 -11.18 -0.22
CA ILE A 28 7.91 -11.95 -1.46
C ILE A 28 6.73 -11.60 -2.39
N GLY A 29 6.98 -11.49 -3.69
CA GLY A 29 5.96 -11.19 -4.68
C GLY A 29 5.06 -12.38 -5.01
N ASP A 30 4.07 -12.15 -5.88
CA ASP A 30 3.27 -13.26 -6.40
C ASP A 30 4.04 -14.07 -7.45
N GLY A 31 4.05 -15.40 -7.29
CA GLY A 31 4.85 -16.30 -8.14
C GLY A 31 6.38 -16.16 -8.02
N GLU A 32 6.87 -15.28 -7.15
CA GLU A 32 8.32 -15.03 -6.99
C GLU A 32 8.98 -16.16 -6.19
N ASP A 33 10.00 -16.78 -6.77
CA ASP A 33 10.82 -17.78 -6.10
C ASP A 33 12.00 -17.14 -5.35
N SER A 34 12.73 -17.94 -4.57
CA SER A 34 13.84 -17.47 -3.74
C SER A 34 14.95 -16.78 -4.55
N PRO A 35 15.42 -17.30 -5.71
CA PRO A 35 16.38 -16.60 -6.55
C PRO A 35 15.89 -15.27 -7.12
N ALA A 36 14.68 -15.22 -7.69
CA ALA A 36 14.12 -13.98 -8.24
C ALA A 36 13.94 -12.92 -7.15
N TYR A 37 13.46 -13.34 -5.98
CA TYR A 37 13.34 -12.49 -4.79
C TYR A 37 14.68 -11.89 -4.37
N ALA A 38 15.73 -12.72 -4.26
CA ALA A 38 17.05 -12.26 -3.89
C ALA A 38 17.62 -11.24 -4.90
N GLU A 39 17.45 -11.49 -6.21
CA GLU A 39 17.92 -10.54 -7.23
C GLU A 39 17.18 -9.20 -7.15
N ARG A 40 15.86 -9.22 -6.90
CA ARG A 40 15.09 -8.01 -6.65
C ARG A 40 15.64 -7.21 -5.47
N LEU A 41 15.96 -7.88 -4.36
CA LEU A 41 16.53 -7.22 -3.17
C LEU A 41 17.92 -6.63 -3.44
N ARG A 42 18.77 -7.30 -4.23
CA ARG A 42 20.07 -6.77 -4.64
C ARG A 42 19.92 -5.54 -5.51
N CYS A 43 19.00 -5.59 -6.48
CA CYS A 43 18.70 -4.45 -7.35
C CYS A 43 18.23 -3.23 -6.53
N LEU A 44 17.31 -3.47 -5.59
CA LEU A 44 16.82 -2.46 -4.66
C LEU A 44 17.91 -1.79 -3.85
N ARG A 45 18.78 -2.58 -3.20
CA ARG A 45 19.90 -2.04 -2.41
C ARG A 45 20.88 -1.27 -3.28
N ARG A 46 21.20 -1.78 -4.47
CA ARG A 46 22.10 -1.13 -5.42
C ARG A 46 21.57 0.24 -5.86
N ASN A 47 20.28 0.35 -6.14
CA ASN A 47 19.68 1.60 -6.58
C ASN A 47 19.52 2.63 -5.46
N ILE A 48 19.17 2.20 -4.25
CA ILE A 48 19.22 3.06 -3.07
C ILE A 48 20.66 3.54 -2.80
N GLY A 49 21.65 2.64 -2.90
CA GLY A 49 23.06 2.98 -2.75
C GLY A 49 23.53 4.02 -3.77
N ARG A 50 23.16 3.86 -5.05
CA ARG A 50 23.46 4.83 -6.12
C ARG A 50 22.86 6.21 -5.83
N MET A 51 21.61 6.24 -5.36
CA MET A 51 20.96 7.49 -4.95
C MET A 51 21.71 8.16 -3.79
N ASP A 52 22.07 7.39 -2.76
CA ASP A 52 22.79 7.90 -1.59
C ASP A 52 24.19 8.42 -1.96
N ASP A 53 24.90 7.74 -2.86
CA ASP A 53 26.19 8.20 -3.39
C ASP A 53 26.06 9.50 -4.17
N GLU A 54 25.03 9.63 -5.01
CA GLU A 54 24.77 10.85 -5.76
C GLU A 54 24.42 12.02 -4.83
N LEU A 55 23.52 11.81 -3.86
CA LEU A 55 23.17 12.80 -2.85
C LEU A 55 24.38 13.25 -2.04
N ARG A 56 25.31 12.34 -1.70
CA ARG A 56 26.57 12.71 -1.02
C ARG A 56 27.48 13.56 -1.90
N ARG A 57 27.55 13.27 -3.20
CA ARG A 57 28.47 13.93 -4.15
C ARG A 57 27.95 15.29 -4.62
N THR A 58 26.67 15.42 -4.90
CA THR A 58 26.07 16.60 -5.55
C THR A 58 25.09 17.36 -4.66
N GLY A 59 24.59 16.74 -3.58
CA GLY A 59 23.52 17.27 -2.75
C GLY A 59 22.11 17.15 -3.37
N LEU A 60 21.98 16.64 -4.60
CA LEU A 60 20.73 16.58 -5.36
C LEU A 60 20.64 15.26 -6.13
N PHE A 61 19.48 14.61 -6.05
CA PHE A 61 19.12 13.47 -6.88
C PHE A 61 17.80 13.75 -7.60
N THR A 62 17.67 13.35 -8.86
CA THR A 62 16.44 13.56 -9.63
C THR A 62 15.83 12.23 -10.03
N VAL A 63 14.53 12.07 -9.79
CA VAL A 63 13.74 10.90 -10.15
C VAL A 63 12.41 11.35 -10.76
N GLU A 64 12.09 10.89 -11.98
CA GLU A 64 10.84 11.27 -12.68
C GLU A 64 10.57 12.79 -12.71
N GLY A 65 11.61 13.60 -12.92
CA GLY A 65 11.49 15.06 -12.92
C GLY A 65 11.30 15.70 -11.53
N VAL A 66 11.32 14.90 -10.46
CA VAL A 66 11.29 15.35 -9.06
C VAL A 66 12.71 15.38 -8.51
N GLY A 67 13.20 16.58 -8.16
CA GLY A 67 14.47 16.76 -7.47
C GLY A 67 14.33 16.59 -5.96
N VAL A 68 15.14 15.72 -5.35
CA VAL A 68 15.25 15.55 -3.90
C VAL A 68 16.64 16.01 -3.42
N GLN A 69 16.66 16.76 -2.32
CA GLN A 69 17.88 17.32 -1.74
C GLN A 69 18.28 16.54 -0.48
N ALA A 70 19.59 16.44 -0.24
CA ALA A 70 20.11 15.69 0.91
C ALA A 70 19.63 16.26 2.27
N ASP A 71 19.51 17.59 2.37
CA ASP A 71 19.02 18.30 3.55
C ASP A 71 17.52 18.09 3.85
N SER A 72 16.80 17.61 2.84
CA SER A 72 15.36 17.37 2.89
C SER A 72 15.05 15.93 3.29
N ARG A 73 16.06 15.10 3.57
CA ARG A 73 15.87 13.70 3.98
C ARG A 73 15.14 13.66 5.32
N ILE A 74 14.17 12.76 5.43
CA ILE A 74 13.44 12.57 6.68
C ILE A 74 14.34 11.86 7.70
N PRO A 75 14.45 12.40 8.92
CA PRO A 75 15.18 11.74 9.99
C PRO A 75 14.52 10.42 10.40
N GLU A 76 15.33 9.44 10.80
CA GLU A 76 14.84 8.15 11.29
C GLU A 76 13.84 8.26 12.44
N ALA A 77 14.00 9.25 13.31
CA ALA A 77 13.07 9.50 14.42
C ALA A 77 11.61 9.73 13.94
N VAL A 78 11.42 10.34 12.77
CA VAL A 78 10.08 10.57 12.20
C VAL A 78 9.46 9.26 11.69
N PHE A 79 10.29 8.31 11.26
CA PHE A 79 9.84 7.00 10.83
C PHE A 79 9.44 6.07 11.97
N ALA A 80 10.04 6.22 13.16
CA ALA A 80 9.77 5.36 14.30
C ALA A 80 8.27 5.29 14.65
N GLU A 81 7.57 6.44 14.57
CA GLU A 81 6.12 6.50 14.81
C GLU A 81 5.29 5.74 13.76
N ALA A 82 5.70 5.80 12.49
CA ALA A 82 5.04 5.08 11.41
C ALA A 82 5.30 3.58 11.49
N ARG A 83 6.54 3.19 11.85
CA ARG A 83 6.93 1.78 12.08
C ARG A 83 6.09 1.13 13.19
N ALA A 84 5.82 1.85 14.27
CA ALA A 84 4.98 1.33 15.35
C ALA A 84 3.55 1.00 14.88
N GLU A 85 3.00 1.79 13.95
CA GLU A 85 1.65 1.56 13.42
C GLU A 85 1.61 0.39 12.43
N THR A 86 2.60 0.28 11.54
CA THR A 86 2.69 -0.86 10.60
C THR A 86 2.95 -2.16 11.34
N GLU A 87 3.78 -2.15 12.38
CA GLU A 87 4.02 -3.31 13.25
C GLU A 87 2.73 -3.76 13.94
N ARG A 88 2.00 -2.82 14.53
CA ARG A 88 0.75 -3.11 15.24
C ARG A 88 -0.34 -3.68 14.34
N LEU A 89 -0.47 -3.18 13.10
CA LEU A 89 -1.53 -3.60 12.18
C LEU A 89 -1.16 -4.83 11.36
N TYR A 90 0.12 -4.93 10.98
CA TYR A 90 0.59 -5.81 9.92
C TYR A 90 1.90 -6.52 10.24
N ASP A 91 2.46 -6.35 11.44
CA ASP A 91 3.64 -7.10 11.89
C ASP A 91 4.83 -6.93 10.94
N PHE A 92 5.11 -5.69 10.51
CA PHE A 92 6.34 -5.37 9.80
C PHE A 92 6.87 -3.98 10.16
N GLN A 93 8.17 -3.81 9.99
CA GLN A 93 8.89 -2.55 10.16
C GLN A 93 9.80 -2.27 8.97
N ILE A 94 9.65 -1.10 8.35
CA ILE A 94 10.52 -0.67 7.26
C ILE A 94 11.56 0.33 7.79
N ASP A 95 12.84 0.00 7.60
CA ASP A 95 13.99 0.84 7.95
C ASP A 95 14.89 1.21 6.76
N TRP A 96 14.60 0.66 5.58
CA TRP A 96 15.49 0.72 4.42
C TRP A 96 15.04 1.72 3.34
N VAL A 97 13.79 2.17 3.35
CA VAL A 97 13.26 3.09 2.33
C VAL A 97 13.70 4.52 2.61
N PRO A 98 14.41 5.19 1.69
CA PRO A 98 14.73 6.60 1.83
C PRO A 98 13.52 7.47 1.56
N GLY A 99 13.54 8.70 2.07
CA GLY A 99 12.66 9.71 1.52
C GLY A 99 12.73 11.08 2.16
N PHE A 100 11.90 11.96 1.62
CA PHE A 100 12.22 13.38 1.57
C PHE A 100 11.00 14.28 1.80
N PHE A 101 11.25 15.41 2.45
CA PHE A 101 10.30 16.52 2.63
C PHE A 101 10.35 17.49 1.44
N ILE A 102 9.42 17.35 0.50
CA ILE A 102 9.40 18.18 -0.72
C ILE A 102 8.03 18.79 -0.99
N ASN A 103 7.99 19.82 -1.83
CA ASN A 103 6.76 20.32 -2.43
C ASN A 103 6.90 20.21 -3.94
N PRO A 104 6.31 19.19 -4.58
CA PRO A 104 6.34 19.06 -6.04
C PRO A 104 5.73 20.30 -6.72
N GLN A 105 6.05 20.52 -8.00
CA GLN A 105 5.43 21.61 -8.75
C GLN A 105 3.91 21.36 -8.87
N TYR A 106 3.10 22.44 -8.77
CA TYR A 106 1.63 22.40 -8.87
C TYR A 106 0.92 21.46 -7.87
N SER A 107 1.44 21.34 -6.64
CA SER A 107 1.02 20.34 -5.65
C SER A 107 0.22 20.92 -4.46
N LEU A 108 -0.76 21.78 -4.75
CA LEU A 108 -1.56 22.47 -3.71
C LEU A 108 -2.22 21.52 -2.70
N LEU A 109 -2.69 20.35 -3.16
CA LEU A 109 -3.37 19.32 -2.36
C LEU A 109 -2.52 18.07 -2.08
N PHE A 110 -1.23 18.10 -2.41
CA PHE A 110 -0.35 16.94 -2.25
C PHE A 110 0.01 16.69 -0.78
N GLY A 111 -0.32 15.50 -0.28
CA GLY A 111 0.10 15.03 1.03
C GLY A 111 1.45 14.32 0.98
N GLY A 112 1.53 13.28 0.15
CA GLY A 112 2.70 12.42 -0.05
C GLY A 112 2.47 11.42 -1.17
N CYS A 113 3.54 10.74 -1.57
CA CYS A 113 3.47 9.51 -2.37
C CYS A 113 4.77 8.70 -2.23
N ALA A 114 4.66 7.38 -2.37
CA ALA A 114 5.78 6.50 -2.65
C ALA A 114 6.02 6.42 -4.16
N PHE A 115 7.25 6.68 -4.59
CA PHE A 115 7.72 6.30 -5.92
C PHE A 115 8.23 4.88 -5.86
N TYR A 116 7.78 4.07 -6.81
CA TYR A 116 8.34 2.75 -7.05
C TYR A 116 8.44 2.46 -8.53
N PHE A 117 9.57 1.89 -8.94
CA PHE A 117 9.86 1.59 -10.34
C PHE A 117 10.01 0.09 -10.56
N TYR A 118 9.21 -0.46 -11.48
CA TYR A 118 9.42 -1.78 -12.08
C TYR A 118 9.87 -1.60 -13.53
N PRO A 119 10.85 -2.36 -14.02
CA PRO A 119 11.63 -3.41 -13.35
C PRO A 119 12.86 -2.88 -12.59
N ASP A 120 13.07 -1.57 -12.51
CA ASP A 120 14.29 -1.01 -11.91
C ASP A 120 14.37 -1.18 -10.40
N PHE A 121 13.33 -1.69 -9.72
CA PHE A 121 13.33 -1.97 -8.28
C PHE A 121 13.90 -0.83 -7.45
N PHE A 122 13.35 0.36 -7.59
CA PHE A 122 13.75 1.51 -6.79
C PHE A 122 12.55 2.04 -6.02
N ALA A 123 12.73 2.34 -4.74
CA ALA A 123 11.69 2.87 -3.88
C ALA A 123 12.20 4.11 -3.15
N LEU A 124 11.40 5.17 -3.15
CA LEU A 124 11.58 6.30 -2.25
C LEU A 124 10.21 6.87 -1.89
N PHE A 125 10.12 7.55 -0.77
CA PHE A 125 8.93 8.32 -0.44
C PHE A 125 9.19 9.82 -0.54
N ILE A 126 8.15 10.55 -0.92
CA ILE A 126 8.11 12.00 -0.81
C ILE A 126 6.88 12.41 0.00
N ILE A 127 7.05 13.29 0.98
CA ILE A 127 5.92 13.90 1.68
C ILE A 127 6.07 15.42 1.70
N ARG A 128 4.94 16.10 1.87
CA ARG A 128 4.87 17.56 1.86
C ARG A 128 5.87 18.19 2.82
N ARG A 129 6.62 19.20 2.38
CA ARG A 129 7.65 19.89 3.18
C ARG A 129 7.13 20.46 4.51
N ALA A 130 5.85 20.84 4.57
CA ALA A 130 5.23 21.33 5.80
C ALA A 130 5.32 20.32 6.96
N PHE A 131 5.36 19.02 6.65
CA PHE A 131 5.49 17.95 7.64
C PHE A 131 6.86 17.90 8.34
N ALA A 132 7.87 18.61 7.82
CA ALA A 132 9.15 18.76 8.52
C ALA A 132 8.99 19.51 9.86
N ARG A 133 8.02 20.43 9.94
CA ARG A 133 7.81 21.31 11.09
C ARG A 133 6.49 21.08 11.82
N ARG A 134 5.55 20.36 11.22
CA ARG A 134 4.19 20.18 11.72
C ARG A 134 3.77 18.73 11.59
N GLU A 135 3.03 18.22 12.57
CA GLU A 135 2.47 16.86 12.48
C GLU A 135 1.28 16.80 11.51
N ARG A 136 0.53 17.90 11.34
CA ARG A 136 -0.69 17.93 10.52
C ARG A 136 -0.65 19.00 9.46
N TRP A 137 -1.26 18.69 8.32
CA TRP A 137 -1.53 19.63 7.24
C TRP A 137 -2.90 19.31 6.63
N LEU A 138 -3.82 20.28 6.68
CA LEU A 138 -5.24 20.08 6.37
C LEU A 138 -5.82 18.88 7.17
N ILE A 139 -6.37 17.90 6.46
CA ILE A 139 -6.93 16.67 7.04
C ILE A 139 -5.89 15.55 7.18
N TYR A 140 -4.64 15.78 6.76
CA TYR A 140 -3.58 14.77 6.74
C TYR A 140 -2.68 14.88 7.97
N GLY A 141 -2.41 13.75 8.62
CA GLY A 141 -1.39 13.61 9.66
C GLY A 141 -0.14 12.94 9.11
N ARG A 142 1.04 13.40 9.52
CA ARG A 142 2.35 12.91 9.06
C ARG A 142 2.54 11.43 9.33
N ARG A 143 2.26 11.01 10.58
CA ARG A 143 2.40 9.60 11.01
C ARG A 143 1.52 8.68 10.18
N GLU A 144 0.26 9.07 10.02
CA GLU A 144 -0.72 8.33 9.23
C GLU A 144 -0.30 8.22 7.77
N LEU A 145 0.10 9.35 7.16
CA LEU A 145 0.54 9.39 5.78
C LEU A 145 1.79 8.51 5.57
N LEU A 146 2.79 8.60 6.45
CA LEU A 146 3.98 7.75 6.36
C LEU A 146 3.63 6.27 6.48
N ALA A 147 2.80 5.88 7.45
CA ALA A 147 2.37 4.49 7.60
C ALA A 147 1.60 3.99 6.36
N HIS A 148 0.74 4.84 5.79
CA HIS A 148 0.01 4.57 4.55
C HIS A 148 0.94 4.29 3.38
N GLU A 149 1.92 5.17 3.12
CA GLU A 149 2.90 4.97 2.04
C GLU A 149 3.79 3.74 2.29
N LEU A 150 4.15 3.46 3.54
CA LEU A 150 4.91 2.25 3.88
C LEU A 150 4.14 0.96 3.57
N CYS A 151 2.81 0.97 3.67
CA CYS A 151 2.00 -0.17 3.25
C CYS A 151 2.15 -0.44 1.76
N HIS A 152 2.13 0.60 0.92
CA HIS A 152 2.33 0.48 -0.52
C HIS A 152 3.70 -0.07 -0.88
N VAL A 153 4.74 0.43 -0.20
CA VAL A 153 6.10 -0.06 -0.43
C VAL A 153 6.22 -1.55 -0.08
N ALA A 154 5.64 -1.98 1.04
CA ALA A 154 5.69 -3.38 1.44
C ALA A 154 4.96 -4.30 0.46
N ARG A 155 3.81 -3.89 -0.07
CA ARG A 155 2.91 -4.71 -0.90
C ARG A 155 3.20 -4.64 -2.40
N ILE A 156 4.18 -3.86 -2.81
CA ILE A 156 4.48 -3.62 -4.22
C ILE A 156 4.64 -4.90 -5.05
N GLY A 157 5.30 -5.93 -4.51
CA GLY A 157 5.57 -7.19 -5.19
C GLY A 157 4.32 -8.06 -5.41
N LEU A 158 3.20 -7.73 -4.76
CA LEU A 158 1.95 -8.49 -4.85
C LEU A 158 1.10 -8.07 -6.05
N GLY A 159 1.37 -6.92 -6.67
CA GLY A 159 0.59 -6.41 -7.80
C GLY A 159 -0.88 -6.15 -7.49
N SER A 160 -1.22 -5.91 -6.22
CA SER A 160 -2.59 -5.68 -5.75
C SER A 160 -3.16 -4.37 -6.32
N ARG A 161 -4.41 -4.43 -6.76
CA ARG A 161 -5.19 -3.27 -7.26
C ARG A 161 -6.51 -3.10 -6.53
N VAL A 162 -7.04 -4.17 -5.93
CA VAL A 162 -8.37 -4.18 -5.32
C VAL A 162 -8.30 -3.80 -3.84
N TYR A 163 -7.39 -4.42 -3.09
CA TYR A 163 -7.31 -4.27 -1.62
C TYR A 163 -6.17 -3.37 -1.15
N GLU A 164 -5.32 -2.90 -2.06
CA GLU A 164 -4.14 -2.09 -1.78
C GLU A 164 -4.44 -0.84 -0.93
N GLU A 165 -5.32 0.02 -1.44
CA GLU A 165 -5.81 1.19 -0.73
C GLU A 165 -6.52 0.82 0.58
N LEU A 166 -7.27 -0.29 0.61
CA LEU A 166 -8.00 -0.71 1.81
C LEU A 166 -7.03 -0.98 2.97
N PHE A 167 -5.91 -1.65 2.70
CA PHE A 167 -4.86 -1.87 3.70
C PHE A 167 -4.20 -0.55 4.11
N ALA A 168 -3.74 0.24 3.13
CA ALA A 168 -3.06 1.50 3.42
C ALA A 168 -3.94 2.44 4.26
N TYR A 169 -5.25 2.50 4.01
CA TYR A 169 -6.18 3.32 4.79
C TYR A 169 -6.49 2.79 6.20
N GLN A 170 -6.18 1.54 6.56
CA GLN A 170 -6.35 1.09 7.95
C GLN A 170 -5.39 1.79 8.92
N THR A 171 -4.29 2.36 8.41
CA THR A 171 -3.38 3.21 9.19
C THR A 171 -4.02 4.55 9.58
N ALA A 172 -5.22 4.85 9.05
CA ALA A 172 -5.89 6.09 9.32
C ALA A 172 -6.35 6.23 10.77
N THR A 173 -6.14 7.42 11.34
CA THR A 173 -6.57 7.73 12.71
C THR A 173 -8.10 7.78 12.84
N SER A 174 -8.78 8.22 11.79
CA SER A 174 -10.23 8.35 11.71
C SER A 174 -10.90 7.06 11.23
N ALA A 175 -11.92 6.59 11.97
CA ALA A 175 -12.75 5.45 11.56
C ALA A 175 -13.45 5.68 10.21
N PHE A 176 -13.88 6.91 9.95
CA PHE A 176 -14.46 7.29 8.65
C PHE A 176 -13.45 7.05 7.53
N ARG A 177 -12.20 7.50 7.68
CA ARG A 177 -11.17 7.31 6.65
C ARG A 177 -10.74 5.85 6.50
N ARG A 178 -10.68 5.08 7.59
CA ARG A 178 -10.43 3.63 7.51
C ARG A 178 -11.50 2.89 6.71
N PHE A 179 -12.73 3.39 6.72
CA PHE A 179 -13.85 2.79 6.00
C PHE A 179 -13.99 3.31 4.56
N THR A 180 -13.98 4.63 4.36
CA THR A 180 -14.25 5.28 3.07
C THR A 180 -13.02 5.60 2.25
N GLY A 181 -11.81 5.51 2.81
CA GLY A 181 -10.60 5.92 2.14
C GLY A 181 -10.37 5.18 0.83
N SER A 182 -10.65 3.88 0.80
CA SER A 182 -10.54 3.01 -0.38
C SER A 182 -11.74 3.09 -1.33
N ILE A 183 -12.50 4.20 -1.32
CA ILE A 183 -13.64 4.39 -2.24
C ILE A 183 -13.18 4.50 -3.70
N PHE A 184 -12.00 5.09 -3.92
CA PHE A 184 -11.33 5.10 -5.22
C PHE A 184 -10.21 4.07 -5.18
N ARG A 185 -10.18 3.16 -6.16
CA ARG A 185 -9.12 2.18 -6.39
C ARG A 185 -8.29 2.50 -7.61
N SER A 186 -8.85 3.30 -8.51
CA SER A 186 -8.20 3.70 -9.75
C SER A 186 -8.38 5.19 -10.03
N GLN A 187 -7.45 5.72 -10.82
CA GLN A 187 -7.56 7.07 -11.36
C GLN A 187 -8.85 7.23 -12.19
N ALA A 188 -9.28 6.20 -12.92
CA ALA A 188 -10.50 6.24 -13.73
C ALA A 188 -11.76 6.48 -12.87
N GLU A 189 -11.87 5.86 -11.69
CA GLU A 189 -12.98 6.07 -10.76
C GLU A 189 -13.01 7.52 -10.22
N ALA A 190 -11.85 8.06 -9.86
CA ALA A 190 -11.72 9.45 -9.43
C ALA A 190 -12.07 10.42 -10.58
N MET A 191 -11.63 10.12 -11.80
CA MET A 191 -11.94 10.92 -12.99
C MET A 191 -13.43 10.83 -13.38
N ALA A 192 -14.09 9.70 -13.17
CA ALA A 192 -15.52 9.57 -13.42
C ALA A 192 -16.33 10.50 -12.50
N LEU A 193 -16.00 10.55 -11.20
CA LEU A 193 -16.65 11.48 -10.28
C LEU A 193 -16.34 12.94 -10.66
N LEU A 194 -15.05 13.26 -10.85
CA LEU A 194 -14.63 14.61 -11.24
C LEU A 194 -15.31 15.06 -12.55
N GLY A 195 -15.27 14.23 -13.58
CA GLY A 195 -15.91 14.48 -14.87
C GLY A 195 -17.42 14.70 -14.75
N SER A 196 -18.12 13.91 -13.93
CA SER A 196 -19.55 14.11 -13.67
C SER A 196 -19.83 15.47 -13.03
N THR A 197 -19.00 15.90 -12.07
CA THR A 197 -19.15 17.19 -11.39
C THR A 197 -18.81 18.37 -12.31
N LEU A 198 -17.81 18.22 -13.19
CA LEU A 198 -17.45 19.22 -14.20
C LEU A 198 -18.54 19.35 -15.27
N ALA A 199 -19.15 18.25 -15.70
CA ALA A 199 -20.29 18.28 -16.61
C ALA A 199 -21.49 19.02 -16.00
N LEU A 200 -21.77 18.78 -14.72
CA LEU A 200 -22.79 19.52 -13.97
C LEU A 200 -22.46 21.01 -13.90
N LEU A 201 -21.22 21.38 -13.60
CA LEU A 201 -20.78 22.77 -13.56
C LEU A 201 -20.95 23.45 -14.93
N ALA A 202 -20.52 22.80 -16.01
CA ALA A 202 -20.67 23.31 -17.37
C ALA A 202 -22.15 23.54 -17.72
N ALA A 203 -23.03 22.59 -17.41
CA ALA A 203 -24.48 22.73 -17.63
C ALA A 203 -25.07 23.92 -16.84
N GLN A 204 -24.62 24.14 -15.60
CA GLN A 204 -25.05 25.28 -14.79
C GLN A 204 -24.56 26.62 -15.36
N MET A 205 -23.32 26.66 -15.85
CA MET A 205 -22.79 27.86 -16.51
C MET A 205 -23.57 28.19 -17.79
N VAL A 206 -23.86 27.19 -18.64
CA VAL A 206 -24.68 27.39 -19.85
C VAL A 206 -26.07 27.88 -19.48
N ARG A 207 -26.69 27.28 -18.47
CA ARG A 207 -28.01 27.71 -17.98
C ARG A 207 -28.00 29.17 -17.53
N THR A 208 -26.97 29.56 -16.80
CA THR A 208 -26.88 30.90 -16.20
C THR A 208 -26.53 31.98 -17.23
N LEU A 209 -25.66 31.67 -18.19
CA LEU A 209 -25.04 32.66 -19.07
C LEU A 209 -25.67 32.73 -20.47
N ALA A 210 -26.23 31.63 -20.98
CA ALA A 210 -26.62 31.52 -22.38
C ALA A 210 -28.05 31.01 -22.58
N TRP A 211 -28.49 30.00 -21.83
CA TRP A 211 -29.76 29.33 -22.07
C TRP A 211 -30.47 28.91 -20.77
N PRO A 212 -31.29 29.80 -20.16
CA PRO A 212 -31.94 29.56 -18.87
C PRO A 212 -32.86 28.33 -18.77
N ALA A 213 -33.37 27.84 -19.91
CA ALA A 213 -34.25 26.68 -20.00
C ALA A 213 -33.50 25.32 -20.10
N VAL A 214 -32.16 25.31 -20.08
CA VAL A 214 -31.38 24.06 -20.07
C VAL A 214 -31.78 23.20 -18.86
N PRO A 215 -32.19 21.94 -19.07
CA PRO A 215 -32.50 21.04 -17.97
C PRO A 215 -31.21 20.56 -17.31
N VAL A 216 -30.97 20.97 -16.07
CA VAL A 216 -29.75 20.59 -15.32
C VAL A 216 -29.93 19.30 -14.53
N TRP A 217 -31.17 18.88 -14.28
CA TRP A 217 -31.48 17.67 -13.51
C TRP A 217 -30.81 16.37 -14.03
N PRO A 218 -30.59 16.14 -15.35
CA PRO A 218 -29.90 14.93 -15.81
C PRO A 218 -28.44 14.88 -15.33
N PHE A 219 -27.77 16.02 -15.22
CA PHE A 219 -26.39 16.10 -14.74
C PHE A 219 -26.28 15.83 -13.23
N TRP A 220 -27.30 16.22 -12.45
CA TRP A 220 -27.43 15.78 -11.07
C TRP A 220 -27.64 14.26 -10.98
N GLY A 221 -28.49 13.71 -11.85
CA GLY A 221 -28.68 12.26 -11.97
C GLY A 221 -27.37 11.52 -12.26
N LEU A 222 -26.51 12.07 -13.13
CA LEU A 222 -25.19 11.52 -13.42
C LEU A 222 -24.27 11.52 -12.19
N VAL A 223 -24.17 12.66 -11.47
CA VAL A 223 -23.34 12.76 -10.25
C VAL A 223 -23.81 11.76 -9.19
N VAL A 224 -25.12 11.70 -8.94
CA VAL A 224 -25.71 10.76 -7.98
C VAL A 224 -25.49 9.32 -8.42
N GLY A 225 -25.66 9.01 -9.72
CA GLY A 225 -25.43 7.68 -10.27
C GLY A 225 -23.99 7.19 -10.07
N VAL A 226 -23.01 8.04 -10.38
CA VAL A 226 -21.58 7.75 -10.15
C VAL A 226 -21.30 7.60 -8.66
N GLY A 227 -21.83 8.49 -7.82
CA GLY A 227 -21.66 8.42 -6.36
C GLY A 227 -22.22 7.13 -5.75
N LEU A 228 -23.44 6.73 -6.15
CA LEU A 228 -24.06 5.48 -5.70
C LEU A 228 -23.28 4.26 -6.17
N TRP A 229 -22.78 4.27 -7.41
CA TRP A 229 -21.93 3.20 -7.93
C TRP A 229 -20.66 3.02 -7.08
N LEU A 230 -19.96 4.12 -6.76
CA LEU A 230 -18.78 4.09 -5.88
C LEU A 230 -19.10 3.56 -4.49
N VAL A 231 -20.22 3.99 -3.89
CA VAL A 231 -20.65 3.51 -2.56
C VAL A 231 -20.98 2.02 -2.58
N VAL A 232 -21.74 1.54 -3.58
CA VAL A 232 -22.05 0.11 -3.71
C VAL A 232 -20.76 -0.69 -3.90
N HIS A 233 -19.82 -0.17 -4.68
CA HIS A 233 -18.54 -0.82 -4.91
C HIS A 233 -17.70 -0.92 -3.63
N LEU A 234 -17.65 0.13 -2.82
CA LEU A 234 -17.00 0.15 -1.51
C LEU A 234 -17.66 -0.86 -0.56
N LEU A 235 -18.99 -0.89 -0.48
CA LEU A 235 -19.69 -1.83 0.40
C LEU A 235 -19.42 -3.29 0.03
N ARG A 236 -19.34 -3.59 -1.28
CA ARG A 236 -18.96 -4.93 -1.75
C ARG A 236 -17.52 -5.29 -1.36
N LEU A 237 -16.59 -4.35 -1.46
CA LEU A 237 -15.20 -4.53 -1.03
C LEU A 237 -15.12 -4.88 0.45
N GLN A 238 -15.74 -4.06 1.29
CA GLN A 238 -15.70 -4.24 2.74
C GLN A 238 -16.31 -5.58 3.13
N ARG A 239 -17.45 -5.97 2.55
CA ARG A 239 -18.06 -7.28 2.81
C ARG A 239 -17.17 -8.46 2.42
N ARG A 240 -16.49 -8.39 1.28
CA ARG A 240 -15.55 -9.43 0.84
C ARG A 240 -14.33 -9.50 1.75
N PHE A 241 -13.76 -8.34 2.07
CA PHE A 241 -12.62 -8.26 2.99
C PHE A 241 -12.96 -8.79 4.38
N ASP A 242 -14.14 -8.44 4.92
CA ASP A 242 -14.62 -8.95 6.21
C ASP A 242 -14.82 -10.47 6.17
N ALA A 243 -15.29 -11.04 5.05
CA ALA A 243 -15.39 -12.48 4.87
C ALA A 243 -14.00 -13.15 4.85
N ALA A 244 -13.06 -12.59 4.09
CA ALA A 244 -11.68 -13.07 4.09
C ALA A 244 -11.05 -12.97 5.48
N LEU A 245 -11.33 -11.90 6.23
CA LEU A 245 -10.81 -11.69 7.57
C LEU A 245 -11.34 -12.73 8.55
N ARG A 246 -12.62 -13.10 8.45
CA ARG A 246 -13.19 -14.21 9.24
C ARG A 246 -12.52 -15.54 8.94
N ALA A 247 -12.30 -15.87 7.67
CA ALA A 247 -11.61 -17.09 7.28
C ALA A 247 -10.14 -17.09 7.74
N ALA A 248 -9.47 -15.94 7.61
CA ALA A 248 -8.11 -15.73 8.06
C ALA A 248 -7.96 -15.82 9.59
N GLU A 249 -8.98 -15.47 10.36
CA GLU A 249 -9.00 -15.59 11.83
C GLU A 249 -8.96 -17.05 12.29
N TRP A 250 -9.53 -17.98 11.50
CA TRP A 250 -9.38 -19.42 11.78
C TRP A 250 -7.94 -19.92 11.59
N LEU A 251 -7.15 -19.24 10.74
CA LEU A 251 -5.79 -19.64 10.38
C LEU A 251 -4.74 -18.94 11.23
N ALA A 252 -4.96 -17.67 11.56
CA ALA A 252 -4.04 -16.83 12.31
C ALA A 252 -4.80 -16.00 13.36
N PRO A 253 -5.29 -16.62 14.45
CA PRO A 253 -6.03 -15.91 15.49
C PRO A 253 -5.28 -14.68 16.02
N GLY A 254 -5.94 -13.53 16.05
CA GLY A 254 -5.38 -12.24 16.47
C GLY A 254 -4.40 -11.61 15.47
N ARG A 255 -4.04 -12.29 14.38
CA ARG A 255 -3.09 -11.84 13.36
C ARG A 255 -3.61 -11.98 11.93
N ALA A 256 -4.92 -12.25 11.77
CA ALA A 256 -5.58 -12.45 10.48
C ALA A 256 -5.33 -11.29 9.50
N ARG A 257 -5.43 -10.05 9.97
CA ARG A 257 -5.16 -8.87 9.14
C ARG A 257 -3.70 -8.82 8.65
N ALA A 258 -2.75 -9.16 9.51
CA ALA A 258 -1.33 -9.21 9.14
C ALA A 258 -1.09 -10.32 8.10
N MET A 259 -1.75 -11.47 8.24
CA MET A 259 -1.70 -12.54 7.23
C MET A 259 -2.29 -12.07 5.88
N LEU A 260 -3.49 -11.47 5.89
CA LEU A 260 -4.13 -10.95 4.68
C LEU A 260 -3.30 -9.86 4.00
N PHE A 261 -2.53 -9.08 4.75
CA PHE A 261 -1.64 -8.06 4.20
C PHE A 261 -0.52 -8.64 3.31
N ARG A 262 -0.21 -9.93 3.40
CA ARG A 262 0.70 -10.61 2.46
C ARG A 262 -0.01 -11.33 1.32
N CYS A 263 -1.34 -11.31 1.28
CA CYS A 263 -2.13 -11.98 0.25
C CYS A 263 -2.30 -11.08 -0.99
N THR A 264 -2.38 -11.72 -2.15
CA THR A 264 -2.83 -11.10 -3.40
C THR A 264 -4.35 -10.91 -3.40
N ASP A 265 -4.85 -10.15 -4.37
CA ASP A 265 -6.30 -9.92 -4.49
C ASP A 265 -7.07 -11.23 -4.69
N ASP A 266 -6.57 -12.13 -5.53
CA ASP A 266 -7.18 -13.45 -5.79
C ASP A 266 -7.17 -14.35 -4.56
N GLU A 267 -6.13 -14.26 -3.72
CA GLU A 267 -6.05 -15.03 -2.48
C GLU A 267 -7.03 -14.51 -1.43
N ILE A 268 -7.21 -13.19 -1.34
CA ILE A 268 -8.22 -12.59 -0.47
C ILE A 268 -9.62 -13.00 -0.94
N ASP A 269 -9.90 -12.94 -2.24
CA ASP A 269 -11.18 -13.38 -2.80
C ASP A 269 -11.41 -14.89 -2.59
N ALA A 270 -10.36 -15.72 -2.72
CA ALA A 270 -10.43 -17.15 -2.43
C ALA A 270 -10.73 -17.42 -0.95
N LEU A 271 -10.06 -16.73 -0.03
CA LEU A 271 -10.31 -16.83 1.41
C LEU A 271 -11.72 -16.36 1.78
N ALA A 272 -12.23 -15.32 1.13
CA ALA A 272 -13.58 -14.81 1.34
C ALA A 272 -14.68 -15.84 0.99
N GLY A 273 -14.37 -16.82 0.13
CA GLY A 273 -15.27 -17.90 -0.25
C GLY A 273 -15.18 -19.15 0.63
N LEU A 274 -14.37 -19.15 1.69
CA LEU A 274 -14.23 -20.31 2.59
C LEU A 274 -15.20 -20.20 3.76
N ASP A 275 -16.09 -21.19 3.87
CA ASP A 275 -17.16 -21.19 4.88
C ASP A 275 -16.85 -22.01 6.14
N THR A 276 -15.75 -22.79 6.14
CA THR A 276 -15.41 -23.65 7.28
C THR A 276 -13.92 -23.57 7.66
N PRO A 277 -13.58 -23.72 8.96
CA PRO A 277 -12.18 -23.82 9.39
C PRO A 277 -11.40 -24.94 8.70
N ALA A 278 -12.03 -26.09 8.48
CA ALA A 278 -11.39 -27.23 7.80
C ALA A 278 -11.02 -26.90 6.34
N ALA A 279 -11.91 -26.22 5.61
CA ALA A 279 -11.60 -25.76 4.26
C ALA A 279 -10.47 -24.74 4.25
N ALA A 280 -10.45 -23.80 5.22
CA ALA A 280 -9.35 -22.85 5.39
C ALA A 280 -8.02 -23.54 5.64
N GLN A 281 -7.97 -24.55 6.51
CA GLN A 281 -6.74 -25.29 6.81
C GLN A 281 -6.24 -26.08 5.61
N SER A 282 -7.14 -26.72 4.86
CA SER A 282 -6.80 -27.41 3.60
C SER A 282 -6.23 -26.44 2.57
N TRP A 283 -6.84 -25.27 2.42
CA TRP A 283 -6.35 -24.22 1.53
C TRP A 283 -4.95 -23.73 1.94
N LEU A 284 -4.73 -23.48 3.24
CA LEU A 284 -3.42 -23.06 3.77
C LEU A 284 -2.33 -24.12 3.52
N ALA A 285 -2.65 -25.40 3.73
CA ALA A 285 -1.73 -26.50 3.48
C ALA A 285 -1.33 -26.60 2.00
N SER A 286 -2.31 -26.49 1.09
CA SER A 286 -2.08 -26.47 -0.36
C SER A 286 -1.19 -25.30 -0.80
N ARG A 287 -1.47 -24.10 -0.30
CA ARG A 287 -0.69 -22.89 -0.60
C ARG A 287 0.73 -22.98 -0.06
N GLY A 288 0.90 -23.45 1.18
CA GLY A 288 2.21 -23.63 1.78
C GLY A 288 3.09 -24.67 1.08
N ALA A 289 2.51 -25.63 0.35
CA ALA A 289 3.27 -26.60 -0.43
C ALA A 289 3.75 -26.04 -1.79
N SER A 290 3.03 -25.06 -2.35
CA SER A 290 3.21 -24.59 -3.73
C SER A 290 3.89 -23.24 -3.85
N SER A 291 3.95 -22.44 -2.78
CA SER A 291 4.45 -21.06 -2.84
C SER A 291 5.49 -20.76 -1.76
N CYS A 292 6.61 -20.15 -2.17
CA CYS A 292 7.64 -19.67 -1.25
C CYS A 292 7.07 -18.66 -0.25
N ARG A 293 6.31 -17.68 -0.74
CA ARG A 293 5.58 -16.68 0.05
C ARG A 293 4.69 -17.32 1.11
N TRP A 294 3.90 -18.34 0.75
CA TRP A 294 3.02 -18.99 1.71
C TRP A 294 3.74 -19.82 2.78
N ARG A 295 4.93 -20.39 2.48
CA ARG A 295 5.77 -21.00 3.52
C ARG A 295 6.15 -19.98 4.59
N VAL A 296 6.55 -18.78 4.18
CA VAL A 296 6.89 -17.67 5.09
C VAL A 296 5.67 -17.22 5.88
N ILE A 297 4.53 -16.94 5.20
CA ILE A 297 3.29 -16.50 5.84
C ILE A 297 2.84 -17.50 6.92
N ARG A 298 2.91 -18.80 6.63
CA ARG A 298 2.55 -19.85 7.60
C ARG A 298 3.39 -19.80 8.87
N VAL A 299 4.72 -19.76 8.72
CA VAL A 299 5.63 -19.67 9.87
C VAL A 299 5.36 -18.40 10.68
N ARG A 300 5.12 -17.28 10.01
CA ARG A 300 4.91 -16.00 10.68
C ARG A 300 3.60 -15.94 11.45
N PHE A 301 2.49 -16.45 10.90
CA PHE A 301 1.15 -16.13 11.40
C PHE A 301 0.30 -17.33 11.81
N ALA A 302 0.47 -18.48 11.17
CA ALA A 302 -0.41 -19.63 11.35
C ALA A 302 0.16 -20.72 12.27
N GLY A 303 1.35 -20.50 12.85
CA GLY A 303 2.10 -21.52 13.57
C GLY A 303 2.84 -22.45 12.61
N GLY A 304 4.10 -22.75 12.92
CA GLY A 304 4.92 -23.67 12.14
C GLY A 304 4.33 -25.10 12.10
N PRO A 305 4.90 -26.01 11.29
CA PRO A 305 4.46 -27.39 11.23
C PRO A 305 4.48 -28.02 12.63
N GLY A 306 3.31 -28.18 13.26
CA GLY A 306 3.16 -28.71 14.62
C GLY A 306 2.19 -27.97 15.55
N ALA A 307 1.59 -26.85 15.15
CA ALA A 307 0.54 -26.21 15.93
C ALA A 307 -0.86 -26.75 15.55
N VAL A 308 -1.21 -27.88 16.19
CA VAL A 308 -2.52 -28.60 16.23
C VAL A 308 -3.08 -29.06 14.88
#